data_AF-A0A251WMQ2-F1
#
_entry.id   AF-A0A251WMQ2-F1
#
_cell.length_a   1.000
_cell.length_b   1.000
_cell.length_c   1.000
_cell.angle_alpha   90.00
_cell.angle_beta   90.00
_cell.angle_gamma   90.00
#
_symmetry.space_group_name_H-M   'P 1'
#
loop_
_entity.id
_entity.type
_entity.pdbx_description
1 polymer ?
#
loop_
_entity_poly.entity_id
_entity_poly.type
_entity_poly.pdbx_seq_one_letter_code
_entity_poly.pdbx_strand_id
1 'polypeptide(L)'
;MTAPIPNNSQGSPEADDDRGWLDDIVPNLEKSPETQRQGVDPNSPIVMVETAFLASAAGLLWLVNFYFPLGPMMIFFPLPIAIIYLRWGNRAAGMGVLVAVLLLSVLMGPVRAIQFLIPYGVLGWTFGSLWFRRSRWSFAIFLGTVLTTFGTFFRIWLVSLLLGDDLWLYATIQVTGFVEWIFNILGILQQPSLNLVQGLTVAAIVVKNIVYVGLVHVVAYILCNRLGNPIPDPPKWIQVLMDE
;
A
#
# COMPACT_ATOMS: atom_id res chain seq x y z
N MET A 1 59.10 70.37 -36.55
CA MET A 1 58.51 69.77 -37.77
C MET A 1 58.86 68.29 -37.71
N THR A 2 58.00 67.31 -37.57
CA THR A 2 56.52 67.17 -37.60
C THR A 2 56.24 65.73 -37.10
N ALA A 3 55.14 65.50 -36.37
CA ALA A 3 54.63 64.18 -35.92
C ALA A 3 54.21 63.27 -37.11
N PRO A 4 53.92 61.93 -36.98
CA PRO A 4 52.69 61.38 -36.31
C PRO A 4 52.79 59.92 -35.69
N ILE A 5 52.03 59.52 -34.63
CA ILE A 5 50.76 58.69 -34.53
C ILE A 5 50.95 57.19 -34.11
N PRO A 6 49.99 56.53 -33.37
CA PRO A 6 50.27 55.67 -32.20
C PRO A 6 49.81 54.18 -32.22
N ASN A 7 50.11 53.51 -31.09
CA ASN A 7 49.59 52.30 -30.40
C ASN A 7 48.26 51.64 -30.84
N ASN A 8 48.21 50.30 -30.93
CA ASN A 8 47.18 49.49 -30.22
C ASN A 8 47.50 47.98 -30.19
N SER A 9 47.46 47.39 -29.00
CA SER A 9 47.46 45.95 -28.70
C SER A 9 46.14 45.31 -29.13
N GLN A 10 46.18 44.29 -29.99
CA GLN A 10 45.01 43.47 -30.33
C GLN A 10 44.76 42.43 -29.23
N GLY A 11 43.74 42.68 -28.41
CA GLY A 11 43.01 41.66 -27.68
C GLY A 11 41.91 41.07 -28.57
N SER A 12 41.79 39.75 -28.56
CA SER A 12 40.70 39.00 -29.20
C SER A 12 39.35 39.40 -28.59
N PRO A 13 38.30 39.67 -29.36
CA PRO A 13 36.97 39.86 -28.81
C PRO A 13 36.40 38.49 -28.38
N GLU A 14 36.01 38.37 -27.11
CA GLU A 14 35.04 37.37 -26.66
C GLU A 14 33.77 37.53 -27.49
N ALA A 15 33.44 36.52 -28.29
CA ALA A 15 32.16 36.42 -28.95
C ALA A 15 31.14 35.96 -27.91
N ASP A 16 30.26 36.87 -27.51
CA ASP A 16 29.09 36.64 -26.68
C ASP A 16 28.18 35.62 -27.40
N ASP A 17 28.03 34.42 -26.83
CA ASP A 17 27.21 33.34 -27.38
C ASP A 17 25.75 33.58 -27.00
N ASP A 18 25.09 34.47 -27.75
CA ASP A 18 23.66 34.84 -27.64
C ASP A 18 22.69 33.71 -28.05
N ARG A 19 23.02 32.44 -27.77
CA ARG A 19 22.18 31.27 -28.08
C ARG A 19 21.35 30.75 -26.91
N GLY A 20 21.39 31.43 -25.76
CA GLY A 20 20.63 31.03 -24.57
C GLY A 20 19.10 30.97 -24.74
N TRP A 21 18.55 31.58 -25.81
CA TRP A 21 17.09 31.61 -26.05
C TRP A 21 16.55 30.37 -26.78
N LEU A 22 17.42 29.48 -27.27
CA LEU A 22 17.00 28.24 -27.94
C LEU A 22 16.68 27.11 -26.95
N ASP A 23 17.16 27.20 -25.71
CA ASP A 23 16.92 26.21 -24.67
C ASP A 23 15.52 26.32 -24.06
N ASP A 24 14.85 27.48 -24.22
CA ASP A 24 13.48 27.72 -23.72
C ASP A 24 12.38 27.16 -24.66
N ILE A 25 12.74 26.79 -25.89
CA ILE A 25 11.77 26.38 -26.93
C ILE A 25 11.64 24.87 -27.04
N VAL A 26 12.57 24.09 -26.46
CA VAL A 26 12.43 22.63 -26.41
C VAL A 26 11.52 22.30 -25.22
N PRO A 27 10.26 21.84 -25.45
CA PRO A 27 9.46 21.33 -24.34
C PRO A 27 10.25 20.17 -23.75
N ASN A 28 10.39 20.14 -22.43
CA ASN A 28 11.03 19.05 -21.70
C ASN A 28 10.23 17.75 -21.96
N LEU A 29 10.54 17.08 -23.07
CA LEU A 29 10.05 15.77 -23.42
C LEU A 29 10.78 14.79 -22.49
N GLU A 30 10.00 14.13 -21.63
CA GLU A 30 10.44 13.14 -20.63
C GLU A 30 10.82 13.69 -19.24
N LYS A 31 9.92 14.43 -18.61
CA LYS A 31 9.71 14.20 -17.17
C LYS A 31 8.66 13.10 -17.00
N SER A 32 9.15 11.86 -16.89
CA SER A 32 8.38 10.77 -16.29
C SER A 32 7.77 11.29 -14.98
N PRO A 33 6.52 10.95 -14.61
CA PRO A 33 5.87 11.51 -13.42
C PRO A 33 6.54 10.92 -12.17
N GLU A 34 7.71 11.45 -11.84
CA GLU A 34 8.33 11.34 -10.53
C GLU A 34 7.31 11.88 -9.55
N THR A 35 6.75 10.99 -8.74
CA THR A 35 5.87 11.31 -7.63
C THR A 35 6.59 12.35 -6.76
N GLN A 36 6.27 13.62 -7.00
CA GLN A 36 6.93 14.76 -6.35
C GLN A 36 6.69 14.61 -4.85
N ARG A 37 7.73 14.25 -4.11
CA ARG A 37 7.74 14.52 -2.66
C ARG A 37 7.49 16.01 -2.56
N GLN A 38 6.40 16.43 -1.91
CA GLN A 38 6.21 17.83 -1.59
C GLN A 38 7.50 18.28 -0.89
N GLY A 39 8.19 19.25 -1.48
CA GLY A 39 9.52 19.74 -1.03
C GLY A 39 9.42 20.52 0.26
N VAL A 40 8.85 19.91 1.29
CA VAL A 40 8.59 20.47 2.62
C VAL A 40 9.63 19.90 3.56
N ASP A 41 10.17 20.75 4.44
CA ASP A 41 11.09 20.35 5.48
C ASP A 41 10.50 19.18 6.31
N PRO A 42 11.22 18.06 6.48
CA PRO A 42 10.79 16.95 7.33
C PRO A 42 10.36 17.34 8.74
N ASN A 43 10.86 18.48 9.26
CA ASN A 43 10.53 19.00 10.59
C ASN A 43 9.34 19.97 10.58
N SER A 44 8.68 20.16 9.43
CA SER A 44 7.52 21.04 9.35
C SER A 44 6.35 20.49 10.17
N PRO A 45 5.63 21.34 10.93
CA PRO A 45 4.48 20.92 11.72
C PRO A 45 3.39 20.21 10.91
N ILE A 46 3.26 20.52 9.62
CA ILE A 46 2.27 19.89 8.74
C ILE A 46 2.50 18.38 8.58
N VAL A 47 3.76 17.94 8.50
CA VAL A 47 4.13 16.52 8.40
C VAL A 47 3.64 15.78 9.63
N MET A 48 3.83 16.38 10.80
CA MET A 48 3.44 15.82 12.10
C MET A 48 1.92 15.71 12.20
N VAL A 49 1.19 16.77 11.85
CA VAL A 49 -0.28 16.81 11.94
C VAL A 49 -0.91 15.82 10.96
N GLU A 50 -0.47 15.78 9.71
CA GLU A 50 -1.03 14.84 8.72
C GLU A 50 -0.71 13.39 9.08
N THR A 51 0.51 13.12 9.55
CA THR A 51 0.89 11.77 10.00
C THR A 51 0.05 11.34 11.20
N ALA A 52 -0.14 12.22 12.19
CA ALA A 52 -0.99 11.92 13.36
C ALA A 52 -2.46 11.74 12.98
N PHE A 53 -2.98 12.56 12.07
CA PHE A 53 -4.36 12.46 11.58
C PHE A 53 -4.59 11.13 10.85
N LEU A 54 -3.71 10.74 9.93
CA LEU A 54 -3.83 9.50 9.18
C LEU A 54 -3.55 8.26 10.06
N ALA A 55 -2.64 8.35 11.03
CA ALA A 55 -2.43 7.29 12.02
C ALA A 55 -3.67 7.09 12.91
N SER A 56 -4.29 8.19 13.36
CA SER A 56 -5.55 8.15 14.10
C SER A 56 -6.68 7.56 13.24
N ALA A 57 -6.78 7.94 11.96
CA ALA A 57 -7.75 7.36 11.03
C ALA A 57 -7.56 5.84 10.86
N ALA A 58 -6.31 5.36 10.76
CA ALA A 58 -6.02 3.92 10.71
C ALA A 58 -6.48 3.21 11.98
N GLY A 59 -6.17 3.77 13.16
CA GLY A 59 -6.62 3.25 14.45
C GLY A 59 -8.15 3.24 14.57
N LEU A 60 -8.81 4.31 14.14
CA LEU A 60 -10.28 4.43 14.16
C LEU A 60 -10.95 3.41 13.25
N LEU A 61 -10.45 3.22 12.02
CA LEU A 61 -10.97 2.19 11.11
C LEU A 61 -10.88 0.79 11.72
N TRP A 62 -9.75 0.48 12.35
CA TRP A 62 -9.58 -0.78 13.06
C TRP A 62 -10.57 -0.93 14.22
N LEU A 63 -10.70 0.13 15.03
CA LEU A 63 -11.58 0.15 16.18
C LEU A 63 -13.04 -0.06 15.77
N VAL A 64 -13.50 0.71 14.79
CA VAL A 64 -14.87 0.61 14.28
C VAL A 64 -15.14 -0.80 13.76
N ASN A 65 -14.25 -1.36 12.94
CA ASN A 65 -14.44 -2.71 12.43
C ASN A 65 -14.43 -3.79 13.52
N PHE A 66 -13.67 -3.59 14.59
CA PHE A 66 -13.64 -4.53 15.70
C PHE A 66 -14.99 -4.61 16.42
N TYR A 67 -15.64 -3.46 16.67
CA TYR A 67 -16.94 -3.41 17.36
C TYR A 67 -18.12 -3.65 16.41
N PHE A 68 -18.00 -3.16 15.17
CA PHE A 68 -18.99 -3.29 14.12
C PHE A 68 -18.30 -3.93 12.91
N PRO A 69 -18.37 -5.27 12.76
CA PRO A 69 -17.76 -5.95 11.63
C PRO A 69 -18.52 -5.61 10.34
N LEU A 70 -18.19 -4.44 9.78
CA LEU A 70 -18.68 -3.94 8.50
C LEU A 70 -17.86 -4.62 7.41
N GLY A 71 -18.41 -5.68 6.80
CA GLY A 71 -17.71 -6.52 5.81
C GLY A 71 -16.83 -5.76 4.81
N PRO A 72 -17.30 -4.68 4.14
CA PRO A 72 -16.51 -3.93 3.16
C PRO A 72 -15.41 -3.04 3.74
N MET A 73 -15.48 -2.66 5.03
CA MET A 73 -14.61 -1.62 5.60
C MET A 73 -13.15 -2.07 5.73
N MET A 74 -12.91 -3.39 5.74
CA MET A 74 -11.58 -3.99 5.82
C MET A 74 -10.64 -3.51 4.70
N ILE A 75 -11.19 -3.14 3.55
CA ILE A 75 -10.43 -2.73 2.36
C ILE A 75 -9.68 -1.41 2.60
N PHE A 76 -10.15 -0.56 3.53
CA PHE A 76 -9.56 0.74 3.80
C PHE A 76 -8.41 0.70 4.82
N PHE A 77 -8.17 -0.41 5.51
CA PHE A 77 -7.17 -0.46 6.61
C PHE A 77 -5.75 -0.05 6.23
N PRO A 78 -5.16 -0.55 5.13
CA PRO A 78 -3.81 -0.17 4.78
C PRO A 78 -3.70 1.23 4.17
N LEU A 79 -4.83 1.82 3.76
CA LEU A 79 -4.88 3.04 2.96
C LEU A 79 -4.32 4.26 3.69
N PRO A 80 -4.75 4.61 4.93
CA PRO A 80 -4.22 5.78 5.61
C PRO A 80 -2.70 5.71 5.77
N ILE A 81 -2.16 4.54 6.12
CA ILE A 81 -0.72 4.31 6.25
C ILE A 81 0.00 4.45 4.91
N ALA A 82 -0.56 3.89 3.84
CA ALA A 82 0.02 3.98 2.51
C ALA A 82 0.04 5.44 2.00
N ILE A 83 -0.99 6.24 2.32
CA ILE A 83 -1.05 7.66 1.99
C ILE A 83 0.05 8.44 2.73
N ILE A 84 0.31 8.14 4.01
CA ILE A 84 1.44 8.75 4.74
C ILE A 84 2.75 8.48 3.99
N TYR A 85 2.96 7.25 3.50
CA TYR A 85 4.16 6.93 2.72
C TYR A 85 4.25 7.73 1.42
N LEU A 86 3.16 7.81 0.67
CA LEU A 86 3.12 8.53 -0.60
C LEU A 86 3.40 10.02 -0.42
N ARG A 87 2.87 10.63 0.66
CA ARG A 87 3.03 12.07 0.93
C ARG A 87 4.37 12.42 1.57
N TRP A 88 4.75 11.69 2.63
CA TRP A 88 5.83 12.07 3.54
C TRP A 88 7.00 11.08 3.56
N GLY A 89 6.87 9.95 2.86
CA GLY A 89 7.93 8.96 2.69
C GLY A 89 8.05 7.93 3.81
N ASN A 90 9.17 7.20 3.78
CA ASN A 90 9.39 5.99 4.58
C ASN A 90 9.38 6.23 6.10
N ARG A 91 10.01 7.31 6.56
CA ARG A 91 10.13 7.62 7.99
C ARG A 91 8.78 7.95 8.62
N ALA A 92 8.02 8.83 7.96
CA ALA A 92 6.69 9.22 8.41
C ALA A 92 5.72 8.03 8.42
N ALA A 93 5.76 7.18 7.39
CA ALA A 93 4.91 5.98 7.36
C ALA A 93 5.23 5.00 8.50
N GLY A 94 6.51 4.74 8.76
CA GLY A 94 6.93 3.90 9.89
C GLY A 94 6.49 4.47 11.24
N MET A 95 6.65 5.78 11.43
CA MET A 95 6.15 6.47 12.63
C MET A 95 4.62 6.41 12.73
N GLY A 96 3.90 6.58 11.62
CA GLY A 96 2.44 6.48 11.58
C GLY A 96 1.93 5.10 11.97
N VAL A 97 2.58 4.03 11.51
CA VAL A 97 2.28 2.65 11.94
C VAL A 97 2.52 2.51 13.44
N LEU A 98 3.66 2.97 13.93
CA LEU A 98 4.01 2.90 15.36
C LEU A 98 2.97 3.64 16.21
N VAL A 99 2.61 4.87 15.84
CA VAL A 99 1.60 5.69 16.53
C VAL A 99 0.24 5.00 16.52
N ALA A 100 -0.21 4.47 15.37
CA ALA A 100 -1.47 3.74 15.29
C ALA A 100 -1.48 2.50 16.19
N VAL A 101 -0.37 1.75 16.25
CA VAL A 101 -0.23 0.57 17.11
C VAL A 101 -0.19 0.96 18.58
N LEU A 102 0.52 2.02 18.97
CA LEU A 102 0.51 2.51 20.35
C LEU A 102 -0.88 2.96 20.77
N LEU A 103 -1.56 3.72 19.92
CA LEU A 103 -2.93 4.17 20.15
C LEU A 103 -3.87 2.98 20.38
N LEU A 104 -3.81 1.97 19.50
CA LEU A 104 -4.60 0.74 19.65
C LEU A 104 -4.18 -0.08 20.87
N SER A 105 -2.91 -0.09 21.23
CA SER A 105 -2.41 -0.80 22.41
C SER A 105 -2.99 -0.20 23.69
N VAL A 106 -3.06 1.14 23.78
CA VAL A 106 -3.65 1.84 24.91
C VAL A 106 -5.17 1.61 24.97
N LEU A 107 -5.84 1.59 23.81
CA LEU A 107 -7.30 1.57 23.75
C LEU A 107 -7.91 0.16 23.84
N MET A 108 -7.25 -0.83 23.25
CA MET A 108 -7.75 -2.20 23.10
C MET A 108 -6.86 -3.27 23.74
N GLY A 109 -5.68 -2.88 24.22
CA GLY A 109 -4.66 -3.77 24.72
C GLY A 109 -3.63 -4.19 23.65
N PRO A 110 -2.40 -4.51 24.08
CA PRO A 110 -1.26 -4.78 23.19
C PRO A 110 -1.49 -5.97 22.25
N VAL A 111 -2.24 -6.98 22.71
CA VAL A 111 -2.48 -8.18 21.91
C VAL A 111 -3.43 -7.92 20.73
N ARG A 112 -4.37 -6.98 20.85
CA ARG A 112 -5.22 -6.59 19.72
C ARG A 112 -4.46 -5.66 18.77
N ALA A 113 -3.57 -4.81 19.29
CA ALA A 113 -2.74 -3.93 18.48
C ALA A 113 -1.77 -4.71 17.56
N ILE A 114 -1.14 -5.78 18.05
CA ILE A 114 -0.25 -6.59 17.21
C ILE A 114 -0.99 -7.34 16.09
N GLN A 115 -2.27 -7.69 16.32
CA GLN A 115 -3.14 -8.26 15.27
C GLN A 115 -3.46 -7.26 14.16
N PHE A 116 -3.40 -5.95 14.42
CA PHE A 116 -3.48 -4.92 13.38
C PHE A 116 -2.13 -4.74 12.68
N LEU A 117 -1.05 -4.65 13.46
CA LEU A 117 0.29 -4.33 12.96
C LEU A 117 0.73 -5.27 11.83
N ILE A 118 0.70 -6.58 12.07
CA ILE A 118 1.31 -7.56 11.16
C ILE A 118 0.56 -7.65 9.82
N PRO A 119 -0.77 -7.90 9.78
CA PRO A 119 -1.48 -8.03 8.51
C PRO A 119 -1.76 -6.69 7.81
N TYR A 120 -1.96 -5.59 8.54
CA TYR A 120 -2.45 -4.34 7.94
C TYR A 120 -1.45 -3.18 8.03
N GLY A 121 -0.78 -3.00 9.18
CA GLY A 121 0.22 -1.94 9.35
C GLY A 121 1.43 -2.12 8.43
N VAL A 122 2.05 -3.30 8.44
CA VAL A 122 3.18 -3.63 7.55
C VAL A 122 2.73 -3.64 6.09
N LEU A 123 1.49 -4.03 5.81
CA LEU A 123 0.95 -4.04 4.46
C LEU A 123 0.74 -2.63 3.91
N GLY A 124 0.19 -1.70 4.69
CA GLY A 124 0.09 -0.29 4.30
C GLY A 124 1.48 0.33 4.04
N TRP A 125 2.46 -0.01 4.88
CA TRP A 125 3.84 0.44 4.71
C TRP A 125 4.49 -0.10 3.42
N THR A 126 4.31 -1.40 3.13
CA THR A 126 4.87 -2.04 1.94
C THR A 126 4.19 -1.57 0.66
N PHE A 127 2.86 -1.43 0.64
CA PHE A 127 2.13 -0.87 -0.51
C PHE A 127 2.51 0.58 -0.77
N GLY A 128 2.63 1.41 0.27
CA GLY A 128 3.16 2.76 0.13
C GLY A 128 4.51 2.79 -0.59
N SER A 129 5.43 1.91 -0.19
CA SER A 129 6.74 1.78 -0.85
C SER A 129 6.65 1.32 -2.30
N LEU A 130 5.77 0.36 -2.57
CA LEU A 130 5.69 -0.27 -3.87
C LEU A 130 4.98 0.61 -4.90
N TRP A 131 3.97 1.37 -4.46
CA TRP A 131 3.29 2.39 -5.26
C TRP A 131 4.20 3.59 -5.52
N PHE A 132 5.00 4.02 -4.52
CA PHE A 132 6.00 5.07 -4.71
C PHE A 132 7.05 4.69 -5.77
N ARG A 133 7.46 3.41 -5.82
CA ARG A 133 8.42 2.88 -6.81
C ARG A 133 7.79 2.54 -8.17
N ARG A 134 6.52 2.88 -8.38
CA ARG A 134 5.76 2.55 -9.59
C ARG A 134 5.85 1.07 -10.01
N SER A 135 5.83 0.15 -9.06
CA SER A 135 6.00 -1.28 -9.38
C SER A 135 4.82 -1.87 -10.13
N ARG A 136 5.06 -3.00 -10.83
CA ARG A 136 4.04 -3.74 -11.57
C ARG A 136 2.94 -4.21 -10.61
N TRP A 137 1.69 -4.00 -11.00
CA TRP A 137 0.51 -4.35 -10.20
C TRP A 137 0.50 -5.83 -9.75
N SER A 138 0.87 -6.75 -10.64
CA SER A 138 0.98 -8.18 -10.32
C SER A 138 2.00 -8.48 -9.22
N PHE A 139 3.14 -7.77 -9.20
CA PHE A 139 4.16 -7.94 -8.17
C PHE A 139 3.66 -7.40 -6.82
N ALA A 140 2.89 -6.30 -6.84
CA ALA A 140 2.26 -5.76 -5.64
C ALA A 140 1.19 -6.67 -5.04
N ILE A 141 0.36 -7.28 -5.89
CA ILE A 141 -0.59 -8.29 -5.45
C ILE A 141 0.11 -9.51 -4.89
N PHE A 142 1.15 -10.02 -5.58
CA PHE A 142 1.90 -11.17 -5.11
C PHE A 142 2.50 -10.92 -3.72
N LEU A 143 3.25 -9.82 -3.56
CA LEU A 143 3.91 -9.49 -2.29
C LEU A 143 2.87 -9.22 -1.18
N GLY A 144 1.79 -8.51 -1.50
CA GLY A 144 0.68 -8.28 -0.57
C GLY A 144 0.00 -9.57 -0.13
N THR A 145 -0.21 -10.51 -1.06
CA THR A 145 -0.82 -11.81 -0.76
C THR A 145 0.07 -12.64 0.17
N VAL A 146 1.38 -12.69 -0.08
CA VAL A 146 2.32 -13.38 0.80
C VAL A 146 2.27 -12.79 2.21
N LEU A 147 2.30 -11.46 2.31
CA LEU A 147 2.33 -10.75 3.59
C LEU A 147 1.03 -10.93 4.39
N THR A 148 -0.13 -10.77 3.74
CA THR A 148 -1.45 -11.02 4.35
C THR A 148 -1.68 -12.47 4.73
N THR A 149 -1.20 -13.41 3.92
CA THR A 149 -1.29 -14.85 4.23
C THR A 149 -0.49 -15.15 5.48
N PHE A 150 0.76 -14.68 5.56
CA PHE A 150 1.58 -14.79 6.76
C PHE A 150 0.90 -14.13 7.96
N GLY A 151 0.36 -12.91 7.81
CA GLY A 151 -0.38 -12.22 8.86
C GLY A 151 -1.64 -12.96 9.32
N THR A 152 -2.33 -13.66 8.41
CA THR A 152 -3.50 -14.49 8.73
C THR A 152 -3.09 -15.70 9.56
N PHE A 153 -2.03 -16.40 9.17
CA PHE A 153 -1.49 -17.52 9.96
C PHE A 153 -1.00 -17.06 11.33
N PHE A 154 -0.28 -15.94 11.40
CA PHE A 154 0.14 -15.33 12.66
C PHE A 154 -1.07 -15.03 13.55
N ARG A 155 -2.14 -14.47 12.99
CA ARG A 155 -3.36 -14.17 13.73
C ARG A 155 -4.06 -15.43 14.24
N ILE A 156 -4.19 -16.46 13.40
CA ILE A 156 -4.77 -17.76 13.81
C ILE A 156 -3.96 -18.35 14.96
N TRP A 157 -2.64 -18.40 14.81
CA TRP A 157 -1.73 -18.91 15.84
C TRP A 157 -1.82 -18.11 17.14
N LEU A 158 -1.75 -16.78 17.06
CA LEU A 158 -1.79 -15.91 18.22
C LEU A 158 -3.13 -16.01 18.96
N VAL A 159 -4.25 -15.97 18.24
CA VAL A 159 -5.58 -16.04 18.87
C VAL A 159 -5.84 -17.45 19.39
N SER A 160 -5.34 -18.50 18.74
CA SER A 160 -5.41 -19.87 19.24
C SER A 160 -4.68 -20.00 20.58
N LEU A 161 -3.47 -19.45 20.68
CA LEU A 161 -2.72 -19.40 21.94
C LEU A 161 -3.47 -18.62 23.04
N LEU A 162 -4.15 -17.53 22.69
CA LEU A 162 -4.88 -16.69 23.64
C LEU A 162 -6.17 -17.32 24.15
N LEU A 163 -6.92 -17.99 23.27
CA LEU A 163 -8.18 -18.64 23.63
C LEU A 163 -7.95 -20.00 24.29
N GLY A 164 -6.79 -20.63 24.07
CA GLY A 164 -6.54 -22.02 24.46
C GLY A 164 -7.22 -23.04 23.55
N ASP A 165 -7.85 -22.57 22.47
CA ASP A 165 -8.58 -23.37 21.50
C ASP A 165 -7.86 -23.41 20.15
N ASP A 166 -8.02 -24.50 19.41
CA ASP A 166 -7.47 -24.61 18.06
C ASP A 166 -8.38 -23.95 17.01
N LEU A 167 -8.08 -22.71 16.65
CA LEU A 167 -8.78 -21.97 15.59
C LEU A 167 -8.60 -22.59 14.20
N TRP A 168 -7.54 -23.37 13.99
CA TRP A 168 -7.34 -24.10 12.75
C TRP A 168 -8.44 -25.14 12.54
N LEU A 169 -8.89 -25.79 13.61
CA LEU A 169 -9.98 -26.77 13.58
C LEU A 169 -11.30 -26.13 13.10
N TYR A 170 -11.62 -24.91 13.54
CA TYR A 170 -12.81 -24.21 13.06
C TYR A 170 -12.72 -23.88 11.56
N ALA A 171 -11.54 -23.47 11.08
CA ALA A 171 -11.32 -23.22 9.66
C ALA A 171 -11.46 -24.50 8.83
N THR A 172 -10.95 -25.64 9.31
CA THR A 172 -11.09 -26.92 8.60
C THR A 172 -12.53 -27.43 8.61
N ILE A 173 -13.28 -27.29 9.71
CA ILE A 173 -14.73 -27.62 9.74
C ILE A 173 -15.50 -26.81 8.69
N GLN A 174 -15.23 -25.51 8.58
CA GLN A 174 -15.92 -24.66 7.60
C GLN A 174 -15.65 -25.11 6.16
N VAL A 175 -14.40 -25.49 5.86
CA VAL A 175 -14.01 -25.98 4.54
C VAL A 175 -14.55 -27.39 4.29
N THR A 176 -14.56 -28.27 5.28
CA THR A 176 -15.21 -29.58 5.19
C THR A 176 -16.68 -29.43 4.81
N GLY A 177 -17.44 -28.58 5.50
CA GLY A 177 -18.84 -28.35 5.17
C GLY A 177 -19.04 -27.80 3.75
N PHE A 178 -18.14 -26.93 3.28
CA PHE A 178 -18.17 -26.46 1.90
C PHE A 178 -17.87 -27.58 0.88
N VAL A 179 -16.90 -28.46 1.16
CA VAL A 179 -16.57 -29.61 0.30
C VAL A 179 -17.71 -30.62 0.29
N GLU A 180 -18.28 -30.93 1.44
CA GLU A 180 -19.44 -31.83 1.56
C GLU A 180 -20.63 -31.28 0.78
N TRP A 181 -20.88 -29.97 0.84
CA TRP A 181 -21.90 -29.33 0.03
C TRP A 181 -21.65 -29.52 -1.48
N ILE A 182 -20.40 -29.36 -1.95
CA ILE A 182 -20.03 -29.64 -3.35
C ILE A 182 -20.23 -31.12 -3.70
N PHE A 183 -19.80 -32.03 -2.84
CA PHE A 183 -19.92 -33.48 -3.07
C PHE A 183 -21.38 -33.91 -3.15
N ASN A 184 -22.25 -33.35 -2.32
CA ASN A 184 -23.69 -33.59 -2.37
C ASN A 184 -24.30 -33.13 -3.70
N ILE A 185 -23.90 -31.95 -4.21
CA ILE A 185 -24.35 -31.46 -5.52
C ILE A 185 -23.90 -32.38 -6.65
N LEU A 186 -22.69 -32.95 -6.54
CA LEU A 186 -22.12 -33.84 -7.54
C LEU A 186 -22.57 -35.31 -7.39
N GLY A 187 -23.36 -35.64 -6.35
CA GLY A 187 -23.80 -37.01 -6.07
C GLY A 187 -22.68 -37.94 -5.58
N ILE A 188 -21.59 -37.40 -5.02
CA ILE A 188 -20.45 -38.15 -4.53
C ILE A 188 -20.70 -38.53 -3.07
N LEU A 189 -20.93 -39.82 -2.77
CA LEU A 189 -21.14 -40.34 -1.41
C LEU A 189 -19.85 -40.63 -0.62
N GLN A 190 -18.73 -40.05 -1.04
CA GLN A 190 -17.43 -40.26 -0.41
C GLN A 190 -17.13 -39.17 0.63
N GLN A 191 -16.61 -39.55 1.79
CA GLN A 191 -16.19 -38.57 2.80
C GLN A 191 -14.90 -37.83 2.35
N PRO A 192 -14.79 -36.51 2.58
CA PRO A 192 -13.60 -35.76 2.23
C PRO A 192 -12.40 -36.21 3.08
N SER A 193 -11.27 -36.49 2.42
CA SER A 193 -10.06 -36.90 3.13
C SER A 193 -9.39 -35.73 3.84
N LEU A 194 -8.73 -35.99 4.98
CA LEU A 194 -8.08 -34.95 5.79
C LEU A 194 -7.06 -34.12 4.99
N ASN A 195 -6.24 -34.77 4.17
CA ASN A 195 -5.21 -34.10 3.35
C ASN A 195 -5.84 -33.15 2.31
N LEU A 196 -6.97 -33.56 1.71
CA LEU A 196 -7.70 -32.72 0.76
C LEU A 196 -8.28 -31.49 1.45
N VAL A 197 -8.92 -31.67 2.61
CA VAL A 197 -9.49 -30.57 3.39
C VAL A 197 -8.39 -29.59 3.82
N GLN A 198 -7.28 -30.08 4.37
CA GLN A 198 -6.18 -29.22 4.80
C GLN A 198 -5.59 -28.41 3.64
N GLY A 199 -5.35 -29.06 2.49
CA GLY A 199 -4.87 -28.37 1.29
C GLY A 199 -5.86 -27.30 0.81
N LEU A 200 -7.15 -27.62 0.83
CA LEU A 200 -8.20 -26.69 0.42
C LEU A 200 -8.37 -25.54 1.42
N THR A 201 -8.17 -25.76 2.71
CA THR A 201 -8.19 -24.69 3.73
C THR A 201 -7.08 -23.68 3.49
N VAL A 202 -5.86 -24.15 3.24
CA VAL A 202 -4.74 -23.27 2.88
C VAL A 202 -5.06 -22.52 1.58
N ALA A 203 -5.55 -23.22 0.55
CA ALA A 203 -5.93 -22.61 -0.71
C ALA A 203 -7.02 -21.54 -0.53
N ALA A 204 -8.04 -21.80 0.29
CA ALA A 204 -9.12 -20.87 0.58
C ALA A 204 -8.59 -19.60 1.29
N ILE A 205 -7.65 -19.75 2.23
CA ILE A 205 -6.99 -18.61 2.89
C ILE A 205 -6.23 -17.77 1.85
N VAL A 206 -5.47 -18.41 0.95
CA VAL A 206 -4.72 -17.72 -0.10
C VAL A 206 -5.66 -16.99 -1.06
N VAL A 207 -6.71 -17.65 -1.54
CA VAL A 207 -7.71 -17.06 -2.45
C VAL A 207 -8.39 -15.86 -1.79
N LYS A 208 -8.84 -15.99 -0.53
CA LYS A 208 -9.40 -14.88 0.24
C LYS A 208 -8.44 -13.68 0.28
N ASN A 209 -7.15 -13.93 0.54
CA ASN A 209 -6.14 -12.88 0.63
C ASN A 209 -5.83 -12.23 -0.73
N ILE A 210 -5.84 -13.00 -1.83
CA ILE A 210 -5.71 -12.45 -3.19
C ILE A 210 -6.87 -11.49 -3.48
N VAL A 211 -8.10 -11.92 -3.22
CA VAL A 211 -9.31 -11.08 -3.42
C VAL A 211 -9.23 -9.82 -2.57
N TYR A 212 -8.88 -9.95 -1.29
CA TYR A 212 -8.70 -8.81 -0.39
C TYR A 212 -7.67 -7.80 -0.93
N VAL A 213 -6.46 -8.26 -1.28
CA VAL A 213 -5.40 -7.39 -1.78
C VAL A 213 -5.77 -6.74 -3.12
N GLY A 214 -6.45 -7.46 -4.00
CA GLY A 214 -6.98 -6.93 -5.25
C GLY A 214 -7.97 -5.78 -5.01
N LEU A 215 -8.93 -5.99 -4.10
CA LEU A 215 -9.89 -4.95 -3.71
C LEU A 215 -9.20 -3.72 -3.12
N VAL A 216 -8.20 -3.91 -2.26
CA VAL A 216 -7.41 -2.81 -1.68
C VAL A 216 -6.77 -1.98 -2.78
N HIS A 217 -6.18 -2.61 -3.80
CA HIS A 217 -5.54 -1.87 -4.88
C HIS A 217 -6.54 -1.12 -5.77
N VAL A 218 -7.72 -1.68 -6.04
CA VAL A 218 -8.79 -0.99 -6.79
C VAL A 218 -9.25 0.26 -6.02
N VAL A 219 -9.53 0.11 -4.73
CA VAL A 219 -9.94 1.25 -3.88
C VAL A 219 -8.81 2.28 -3.76
N ALA A 220 -7.57 1.84 -3.61
CA ALA A 220 -6.40 2.71 -3.56
C ALA A 220 -6.27 3.54 -4.85
N TYR A 221 -6.43 2.91 -6.02
CA TYR A 221 -6.38 3.61 -7.29
C TYR A 221 -7.43 4.72 -7.37
N ILE A 222 -8.69 4.41 -7.04
CA ILE A 222 -9.78 5.40 -7.04
C ILE A 222 -9.51 6.54 -6.05
N LEU A 223 -9.13 6.20 -4.81
CA LEU A 223 -8.93 7.21 -3.77
C LEU A 223 -7.71 8.09 -4.04
N CYS A 224 -6.58 7.49 -4.42
CA CYS A 224 -5.35 8.23 -4.63
C CYS A 224 -5.40 9.10 -5.90
N ASN A 225 -6.15 8.69 -6.93
CA ASN A 225 -6.44 9.55 -8.08
C ASN A 225 -7.24 10.80 -7.65
N ARG A 226 -8.23 10.64 -6.76
CA ARG A 226 -8.98 11.78 -6.19
C ARG A 226 -8.14 12.67 -5.28
N LEU A 227 -7.13 12.11 -4.62
CA LEU A 227 -6.21 12.84 -3.74
C LEU A 227 -5.03 13.49 -4.48
N GLY A 228 -4.95 13.38 -5.82
CA GLY A 228 -3.87 13.95 -6.62
C GLY A 228 -2.52 13.23 -6.51
N ASN A 229 -2.49 12.00 -5.96
CA ASN A 229 -1.28 11.18 -5.85
C ASN A 229 -1.41 9.96 -6.76
N PRO A 230 -1.09 10.05 -8.07
CA PRO A 230 -1.32 8.97 -9.01
C PRO A 230 -0.45 7.73 -8.68
N ILE A 231 -1.12 6.62 -8.40
CA ILE A 231 -0.55 5.27 -8.24
C ILE A 231 -0.35 4.64 -9.64
N PRO A 232 0.50 3.61 -9.82
CA PRO A 232 0.56 2.84 -11.06
C PRO A 232 -0.81 2.44 -11.61
N ASP A 233 -0.95 2.55 -12.93
CA ASP A 233 -2.19 2.23 -13.61
C ASP A 233 -2.57 0.75 -13.42
N PRO A 234 -3.85 0.47 -13.17
CA PRO A 234 -4.32 -0.89 -13.01
C PRO A 234 -4.27 -1.63 -14.37
N PRO A 235 -4.27 -2.97 -14.37
CA PRO A 235 -4.32 -3.74 -15.61
C PRO A 235 -5.58 -3.42 -16.43
N LYS A 236 -5.47 -3.54 -17.76
CA LYS A 236 -6.51 -3.12 -18.72
C LYS A 236 -7.92 -3.65 -18.42
N TRP A 237 -8.04 -4.86 -17.88
CA TRP A 237 -9.35 -5.45 -17.54
C TRP A 237 -10.06 -4.74 -16.39
N ILE A 238 -9.33 -4.06 -15.50
CA ILE A 238 -9.92 -3.24 -14.43
C ILE A 238 -10.33 -1.87 -14.97
N GLN A 239 -9.54 -1.30 -15.89
CA GLN A 239 -9.85 0.00 -16.50
C GLN A 239 -11.18 -0.07 -17.26
N VAL A 240 -11.41 -1.13 -18.04
CA VAL A 240 -12.68 -1.36 -18.75
C VAL A 240 -13.88 -1.44 -17.79
N LEU A 241 -13.68 -2.01 -16.59
CA LEU A 241 -14.70 -2.10 -15.54
C LEU A 241 -14.94 -0.78 -14.79
N MET A 242 -14.06 0.21 -14.94
CA MET A 242 -14.16 1.52 -14.30
C MET A 242 -14.64 2.62 -15.27
N ASP A 243 -14.54 2.37 -16.58
CA ASP A 243 -14.97 3.27 -17.65
C ASP A 243 -16.44 3.02 -18.09
N GLU A 244 -17.08 1.97 -17.55
CA GLU A 244 -18.53 1.67 -17.65
C GLU A 244 -19.31 2.19 -16.44
#